data_AF-A0A6L4YTD4-F1
#
_entry.id   AF-A0A6L4YTD4-F1
#
_cell.length_a   1.000
_cell.length_b   1.000
_cell.length_c   1.000
_cell.angle_alpha   90.00
_cell.angle_beta   90.00
_cell.angle_gamma   90.00
#
_symmetry.space_group_name_H-M   'P 1'
#
loop_
_entity.id
_entity.type
_entity.pdbx_description
1 polymer ?
#
loop_
_entity_poly.entity_id
_entity_poly.type
_entity_poly.pdbx_seq_one_letter_code
_entity_poly.pdbx_strand_id
1 'polypeptide(L)'
;MDCLYSSILTSSFLLDAFAAININLSLHTIRIILPLGISFYTFRTISYLLDIDRGKIKPCKDWVVFFSYVSFFPSLISGPIDRAGLLVPQFEKKREFNYEQAVDGFRQILWGLFKKLVVADNCATVTNEVFGNFEALPASSLMLGLFFYTIQIYADFSGYSDMAIGFARLIGFNITKNFDFPFFSQNIAEFWQRWHISLTSWLTDYVFTPLSIQFRDLGNRGLILAIMINFLIIGIWHGANWTFVLFGLLHGAYYIPLILRGKIFKKKKSLKGKLVPSFTEFRNMVGVFLMAMVGFVIFRADNISDAFSFYGKLVSTSLFSLPVVTNKSGAIITMLFIIVLFIVEWLGKSNEYAIGDIGKRFSKPVRWGIYYLLIITIFFFAASGKEFIYFQF
;
A
#
# COMPACT_ATOMS: atom_id res chain seq x y z
N MET A 1 -10.40 6.65 -4.38
CA MET A 1 -11.72 6.97 -4.98
C MET A 1 -12.82 6.11 -4.38
N ASP A 2 -12.60 4.85 -4.03
CA ASP A 2 -13.64 4.02 -3.37
C ASP A 2 -14.05 4.60 -2.00
N CYS A 3 -13.10 5.13 -1.23
CA CYS A 3 -13.33 5.88 0.02
C CYS A 3 -14.01 7.24 -0.23
N LEU A 4 -13.58 7.98 -1.26
CA LEU A 4 -14.18 9.26 -1.67
C LEU A 4 -15.62 9.07 -2.16
N TYR A 5 -15.87 8.07 -3.01
CA TYR A 5 -17.21 7.71 -3.47
C TYR A 5 -18.03 7.08 -2.34
N SER A 6 -17.44 6.27 -1.46
CA SER A 6 -18.14 5.77 -0.28
C SER A 6 -18.61 6.94 0.57
N SER A 7 -17.69 7.80 1.00
CA SER A 7 -18.01 9.00 1.78
C SER A 7 -18.99 9.96 1.09
N ILE A 8 -18.84 10.25 -0.21
CA ILE A 8 -19.76 11.10 -0.98
C ILE A 8 -21.11 10.42 -1.19
N LEU A 9 -21.14 9.13 -1.55
CA LEU A 9 -22.39 8.42 -1.84
C LEU A 9 -23.16 8.05 -0.56
N THR A 10 -22.47 7.85 0.57
CA THR A 10 -23.08 7.67 1.90
C THR A 10 -23.32 8.98 2.65
N SER A 11 -22.83 10.11 2.13
CA SER A 11 -23.16 11.42 2.69
C SER A 11 -24.64 11.72 2.51
N SER A 12 -25.20 12.53 3.41
CA SER A 12 -26.60 12.98 3.33
C SER A 12 -26.94 13.59 1.97
N PHE A 13 -25.96 14.12 1.24
CA PHE A 13 -26.14 14.76 -0.07
C PHE A 13 -26.90 13.91 -1.10
N LEU A 14 -26.58 12.62 -1.26
CA LEU A 14 -27.33 11.78 -2.21
C LEU A 14 -28.68 11.37 -1.69
N LEU A 15 -28.79 11.09 -0.38
CA LEU A 15 -30.08 10.84 0.25
C LEU A 15 -31.00 12.05 0.05
N ASP A 16 -30.49 13.26 0.22
CA ASP A 16 -31.18 14.52 0.04
C ASP A 16 -31.53 14.76 -1.45
N ALA A 17 -30.62 14.47 -2.38
CA ALA A 17 -30.86 14.61 -3.81
C ALA A 17 -31.89 13.59 -4.36
N PHE A 18 -31.87 12.35 -3.90
CA PHE A 18 -32.85 11.32 -4.27
C PHE A 18 -34.20 11.54 -3.56
N ALA A 19 -34.20 12.01 -2.31
CA ALA A 19 -35.41 12.46 -1.63
C ALA A 19 -36.06 13.65 -2.35
N ALA A 20 -35.26 14.57 -2.92
CA ALA A 20 -35.76 15.68 -3.73
C ALA A 20 -36.49 15.24 -5.01
N ILE A 21 -36.28 14.00 -5.48
CA ILE A 21 -37.02 13.38 -6.60
C ILE A 21 -37.93 12.23 -6.13
N ASN A 22 -38.32 12.21 -4.85
CA ASN A 22 -39.23 11.23 -4.25
C ASN A 22 -38.76 9.75 -4.30
N ILE A 23 -37.45 9.52 -4.42
CA ILE A 23 -36.85 8.19 -4.33
C ILE A 23 -36.25 8.01 -2.93
N ASN A 24 -36.94 7.23 -2.09
CA ASN A 24 -36.45 6.87 -0.76
C ASN A 24 -35.42 5.74 -0.86
N LEU A 25 -34.14 6.11 -1.03
CA LEU A 25 -33.04 5.16 -0.92
C LEU A 25 -32.80 4.80 0.55
N SER A 26 -32.85 3.51 0.89
CA SER A 26 -32.38 3.07 2.19
C SER A 26 -30.85 3.12 2.25
N LEU A 27 -30.27 3.48 3.39
CA LEU A 27 -28.82 3.43 3.63
C LEU A 27 -28.22 2.04 3.33
N HIS A 28 -29.03 0.97 3.47
CA HIS A 28 -28.64 -0.39 3.12
C HIS A 28 -28.47 -0.58 1.61
N THR A 29 -29.34 0.02 0.79
CA THR A 29 -29.28 -0.05 -0.68
C THR A 29 -28.05 0.68 -1.23
N ILE A 30 -27.69 1.83 -0.67
CA ILE A 30 -26.49 2.60 -1.08
C ILE A 30 -25.19 1.86 -0.76
N ARG A 31 -25.12 1.18 0.40
CA ARG A 31 -23.98 0.31 0.76
C ARG A 31 -23.81 -0.90 -0.16
N ILE A 32 -24.89 -1.39 -0.76
CA ILE A 32 -24.87 -2.51 -1.71
C ILE A 32 -24.44 -2.05 -3.13
N ILE A 33 -24.72 -0.80 -3.50
CA ILE A 33 -24.52 -0.29 -4.87
C ILE A 33 -23.12 0.28 -5.11
N LEU A 34 -22.36 0.63 -4.07
CA LEU A 34 -20.94 1.00 -4.21
C LEU A 34 -20.14 -0.22 -4.74
N PRO A 35 -19.79 -0.27 -6.03
CA PRO A 35 -19.02 -1.37 -6.58
C PRO A 35 -17.65 -1.33 -5.93
N LEU A 36 -17.32 -2.35 -5.13
CA LEU A 36 -15.96 -2.55 -4.65
C LEU A 36 -15.00 -2.46 -5.86
N GLY A 37 -14.03 -1.54 -5.81
CA GLY A 37 -13.03 -1.37 -6.86
C GLY A 37 -13.34 -0.33 -7.95
N ILE A 38 -14.30 0.61 -7.76
CA ILE A 38 -14.51 1.77 -8.66
C ILE A 38 -13.21 2.43 -9.05
N SER A 39 -12.42 2.74 -8.04
CA SER A 39 -11.15 3.40 -8.18
C SER A 39 -10.24 2.67 -9.18
N PHE A 40 -10.14 1.35 -9.05
CA PHE A 40 -9.22 0.53 -9.83
C PHE A 40 -9.67 0.39 -11.28
N TYR A 41 -10.95 0.09 -11.53
CA TYR A 41 -11.43 0.02 -12.91
C TYR A 41 -11.47 1.40 -13.59
N THR A 42 -11.68 2.48 -12.83
CA THR A 42 -11.60 3.86 -13.35
C THR A 42 -10.19 4.17 -13.83
N PHE A 43 -9.16 3.89 -13.02
CA PHE A 43 -7.77 4.06 -13.45
C PHE A 43 -7.41 3.20 -14.66
N ARG A 44 -7.89 1.96 -14.73
CA ARG A 44 -7.69 1.07 -15.88
C ARG A 44 -8.32 1.62 -17.16
N THR A 45 -9.53 2.15 -17.05
CA THR A 45 -10.31 2.64 -18.20
C THR A 45 -9.76 3.97 -18.70
N ILE A 46 -9.45 4.91 -17.79
CA ILE A 46 -8.82 6.19 -18.15
C ILE A 46 -7.48 5.95 -18.84
N SER A 47 -6.63 5.11 -18.25
CA SER A 47 -5.32 4.85 -18.87
C SER A 47 -5.41 4.10 -20.19
N TYR A 48 -6.38 3.20 -20.36
CA TYR A 48 -6.66 2.57 -21.64
C TYR A 48 -7.02 3.60 -22.73
N LEU A 49 -7.93 4.53 -22.44
CA LEU A 49 -8.31 5.59 -23.38
C LEU A 49 -7.14 6.50 -23.72
N LEU A 50 -6.38 6.94 -22.70
CA LEU A 50 -5.22 7.81 -22.90
C LEU A 50 -4.09 7.12 -23.65
N ASP A 51 -3.86 5.82 -23.44
CA ASP A 51 -2.83 5.08 -24.17
C ASP A 51 -3.22 4.84 -25.63
N ILE A 52 -4.51 4.71 -25.95
CA ILE A 52 -5.00 4.68 -27.34
C ILE A 52 -4.80 6.04 -28.00
N ASP A 53 -5.26 7.11 -27.35
CA ASP A 53 -5.14 8.49 -27.85
C ASP A 53 -3.68 8.86 -28.14
N ARG A 54 -2.77 8.47 -27.24
CA ARG A 54 -1.31 8.68 -27.38
C ARG A 54 -0.64 7.67 -28.32
N GLY A 55 -1.37 6.77 -28.97
CA GLY A 55 -0.84 5.77 -29.90
C GLY A 55 0.07 4.70 -29.27
N LYS A 56 0.04 4.52 -27.95
CA LYS A 56 0.85 3.52 -27.23
C LYS A 56 0.31 2.10 -27.38
N ILE A 57 -1.02 1.95 -27.47
CA ILE A 57 -1.70 0.67 -27.66
C ILE A 57 -2.77 0.79 -28.74
N LYS A 58 -3.17 -0.34 -29.32
CA LYS A 58 -4.33 -0.41 -30.21
C LYS A 58 -5.60 -0.72 -29.40
N PRO A 59 -6.78 -0.24 -29.83
CA PRO A 59 -8.04 -0.64 -29.20
C PRO A 59 -8.24 -2.16 -29.24
N CYS A 60 -8.62 -2.73 -28.09
CA CYS A 60 -9.09 -4.10 -27.99
C CYS A 60 -10.40 -4.25 -28.77
N LYS A 61 -10.43 -5.18 -29.73
CA LYS A 61 -11.61 -5.42 -30.59
C LYS A 61 -12.58 -6.43 -29.99
N ASP A 62 -12.10 -7.28 -29.09
CA ASP A 62 -12.89 -8.29 -28.40
C ASP A 62 -13.43 -7.71 -27.08
N TRP A 63 -14.76 -7.64 -26.99
CA TRP A 63 -15.46 -7.12 -25.82
C TRP A 63 -15.30 -8.01 -24.59
N VAL A 64 -15.21 -9.33 -24.78
CA VAL A 64 -14.99 -10.29 -23.69
C VAL A 64 -13.60 -10.08 -23.10
N VAL A 65 -12.58 -9.92 -23.94
CA VAL A 65 -11.21 -9.61 -23.50
C VAL A 65 -11.17 -8.26 -22.77
N PHE A 66 -11.80 -7.24 -23.33
CA PHE A 66 -11.83 -5.90 -22.72
C PHE A 66 -12.48 -5.93 -21.34
N PHE A 67 -13.69 -6.49 -21.21
CA PHE A 67 -14.36 -6.55 -19.92
C PHE A 67 -13.63 -7.46 -18.93
N SER A 68 -12.99 -8.54 -19.38
CA SER A 68 -12.16 -9.39 -18.51
C SER A 68 -10.94 -8.65 -17.96
N TYR A 69 -10.34 -7.74 -18.74
CA TYR A 69 -9.28 -6.84 -18.27
C TYR A 69 -9.81 -5.85 -17.22
N VAL A 70 -10.94 -5.19 -17.52
CA VAL A 70 -11.53 -4.20 -16.62
C VAL A 70 -11.91 -4.85 -15.28
N SER A 71 -12.55 -6.02 -15.33
CA SER A 71 -13.06 -6.76 -14.17
C SER A 71 -12.10 -7.82 -13.61
N PHE A 72 -10.80 -7.77 -13.95
CA PHE A 72 -9.84 -8.82 -13.58
C PHE A 72 -9.79 -9.04 -12.05
N PHE A 73 -10.51 -10.06 -11.59
CA PHE A 73 -10.88 -10.27 -10.20
C PHE A 73 -9.71 -10.37 -9.21
N PRO A 74 -8.51 -10.94 -9.55
CA PRO A 74 -7.45 -11.07 -8.56
C PRO A 74 -6.99 -9.72 -8.00
N SER A 75 -7.24 -8.63 -8.75
CA SER A 75 -6.71 -7.30 -8.44
C SER A 75 -7.78 -6.21 -8.40
N LEU A 76 -9.06 -6.55 -8.56
CA LEU A 76 -10.14 -5.59 -8.76
C LEU A 76 -10.39 -4.70 -7.54
N ILE A 77 -10.32 -5.27 -6.33
CA ILE A 77 -10.68 -4.58 -5.09
C ILE A 77 -9.57 -3.63 -4.63
N SER A 78 -8.35 -4.15 -4.53
CA SER A 78 -7.19 -3.41 -4.02
C SER A 78 -5.86 -3.97 -4.53
N GLY A 79 -5.86 -4.58 -5.72
CA GLY A 79 -4.64 -5.15 -6.29
C GLY A 79 -3.82 -4.13 -7.10
N PRO A 80 -2.88 -4.62 -7.90
CA PRO A 80 -2.14 -3.77 -8.84
C PRO A 80 -3.06 -3.13 -9.90
N ILE A 81 -2.86 -1.83 -10.12
CA ILE A 81 -3.48 -1.04 -11.20
C ILE A 81 -2.73 -1.33 -12.51
N ASP A 82 -2.94 -2.53 -13.05
CA ASP A 82 -2.29 -2.97 -14.29
C ASP A 82 -2.76 -2.19 -15.53
N ARG A 83 -1.87 -2.10 -16.51
CA ARG A 83 -2.11 -1.48 -17.81
C ARG A 83 -2.73 -2.45 -18.80
N ALA A 84 -3.57 -1.93 -19.68
CA ALA A 84 -4.09 -2.68 -20.81
C ALA A 84 -2.97 -3.26 -21.68
N GLY A 85 -1.90 -2.49 -21.94
CA GLY A 85 -0.75 -2.96 -22.72
C GLY A 85 -0.05 -4.19 -22.14
N LEU A 86 -0.17 -4.43 -20.83
CA LEU A 86 0.35 -5.63 -20.15
C LEU A 86 -0.67 -6.77 -20.13
N LEU A 87 -1.92 -6.48 -19.74
CA LEU A 87 -2.92 -7.51 -19.45
C LEU A 87 -3.70 -7.97 -20.68
N VAL A 88 -4.12 -7.07 -21.57
CA VAL A 88 -4.95 -7.41 -22.73
C VAL A 88 -4.29 -8.49 -23.61
N PRO A 89 -2.99 -8.40 -23.95
CA PRO A 89 -2.33 -9.46 -24.73
C PRO A 89 -2.24 -10.81 -24.01
N GLN A 90 -2.36 -10.85 -22.68
CA GLN A 90 -2.37 -12.11 -21.91
C GLN A 90 -3.74 -12.79 -21.99
N PHE A 91 -4.83 -12.03 -22.07
CA PHE A 91 -6.18 -12.57 -22.27
C PHE A 91 -6.38 -13.15 -23.68
N GLU A 92 -5.73 -12.58 -24.69
CA GLU A 92 -5.80 -13.06 -26.08
C GLU A 92 -5.06 -14.39 -26.28
N LYS A 93 -4.16 -14.76 -25.36
CA LYS A 93 -3.40 -16.01 -25.43
C LYS A 93 -4.19 -17.18 -24.85
N LYS A 94 -4.10 -18.34 -25.51
CA LYS A 94 -4.56 -19.61 -24.94
C LYS A 94 -3.76 -19.87 -23.65
N ARG A 95 -4.47 -20.21 -22.58
CA ARG A 95 -3.85 -20.48 -21.28
C ARG A 95 -3.49 -21.95 -21.19
N GLU A 96 -2.29 -22.22 -20.69
CA GLU A 96 -1.78 -23.55 -20.41
C GLU A 96 -1.32 -23.61 -18.96
N PHE A 97 -1.63 -24.71 -18.28
CA PHE A 97 -1.24 -24.87 -16.89
C PHE A 97 0.27 -25.05 -16.78
N ASN A 98 0.90 -24.24 -15.93
CA ASN A 98 2.32 -24.36 -15.62
C ASN A 98 2.49 -24.66 -14.12
N TYR A 99 2.95 -25.87 -13.82
CA TYR A 99 3.13 -26.33 -12.44
C TYR A 99 4.12 -25.48 -11.64
N GLU A 100 5.22 -25.04 -12.26
CA GLU A 100 6.23 -24.21 -11.58
C GLU A 100 5.66 -22.85 -11.20
N GLN A 101 4.92 -22.22 -12.11
CA GLN A 101 4.20 -20.96 -11.85
C GLN A 101 3.15 -21.15 -10.76
N ALA A 102 2.43 -22.28 -10.77
CA ALA A 102 1.43 -22.57 -9.74
C ALA A 102 2.07 -22.70 -8.34
N VAL A 103 3.16 -23.46 -8.22
CA VAL A 103 3.90 -23.63 -6.96
C VAL A 103 4.50 -22.30 -6.47
N ASP A 104 4.94 -21.44 -7.39
CA ASP A 104 5.43 -20.10 -7.06
C ASP A 104 4.30 -19.14 -6.63
N GLY A 105 3.14 -19.22 -7.29
CA GLY A 105 1.93 -18.49 -6.89
C GLY A 105 1.46 -18.86 -5.49
N PHE A 106 1.42 -20.16 -5.15
CA PHE A 106 1.08 -20.60 -3.79
C PHE A 106 2.06 -20.13 -2.72
N ARG A 107 3.37 -20.08 -3.03
CA ARG A 107 4.37 -19.50 -2.11
C ARG A 107 4.09 -18.02 -1.86
N GLN A 108 3.78 -17.26 -2.90
CA GLN A 108 3.47 -15.84 -2.75
C GLN A 108 2.17 -15.62 -1.98
N ILE A 109 1.12 -16.43 -2.23
CA ILE A 109 -0.12 -16.41 -1.44
C ILE A 109 0.17 -16.70 0.04
N LEU A 110 0.96 -17.74 0.34
CA LEU A 110 1.30 -18.10 1.73
C LEU A 110 2.01 -16.96 2.46
N TRP A 111 2.93 -16.26 1.78
CA TRP A 111 3.59 -15.09 2.35
C TRP A 111 2.62 -13.93 2.56
N GLY A 112 1.71 -13.70 1.61
CA GLY A 112 0.68 -12.68 1.72
C GLY A 112 -0.27 -12.93 2.91
N LEU A 113 -0.69 -14.19 3.10
CA LEU A 113 -1.50 -14.61 4.25
C LEU A 113 -0.79 -14.39 5.59
N PHE A 114 0.51 -14.72 5.68
CA PHE A 114 1.30 -14.45 6.89
C PHE A 114 1.34 -12.95 7.19
N LYS A 115 1.66 -12.11 6.21
CA LYS A 115 1.69 -10.65 6.41
C LYS A 115 0.34 -10.09 6.85
N LYS A 116 -0.75 -10.52 6.21
CA LYS A 116 -2.10 -10.05 6.53
C LYS A 116 -2.56 -10.54 7.90
N LEU A 117 -2.69 -11.86 8.04
CA LEU A 117 -3.41 -12.47 9.16
C LEU A 117 -2.58 -12.52 10.44
N VAL A 118 -1.27 -12.68 10.32
CA VAL A 118 -0.37 -12.82 11.48
C VAL A 118 0.25 -11.48 11.86
N VAL A 119 0.74 -10.70 10.91
CA VAL A 119 1.40 -9.43 11.25
C VAL A 119 0.39 -8.28 11.35
N ALA A 120 -0.35 -7.99 10.27
CA ALA A 120 -1.17 -6.79 10.20
C ALA A 120 -2.33 -6.80 11.20
N ASP A 121 -3.08 -7.90 11.27
CA ASP A 121 -4.28 -7.96 12.13
C ASP A 121 -3.91 -7.95 13.63
N ASN A 122 -2.74 -8.49 14.00
CA ASN A 122 -2.22 -8.38 15.36
C ASN A 122 -1.67 -6.97 15.67
N CYS A 123 -1.02 -6.29 14.72
CA CYS A 123 -0.67 -4.87 14.86
C CYS A 123 -1.93 -4.01 15.08
N ALA A 124 -3.00 -4.28 14.33
CA ALA A 124 -4.25 -3.53 14.38
C ALA A 124 -4.89 -3.51 15.77
N THR A 125 -4.68 -4.56 16.57
CA THR A 125 -5.21 -4.63 17.95
C THR A 125 -4.63 -3.52 18.82
N VAL A 126 -3.30 -3.36 18.83
CA VAL A 126 -2.62 -2.29 19.60
C VAL A 126 -2.86 -0.93 18.96
N THR A 127 -2.81 -0.84 17.64
CA THR A 127 -3.03 0.42 16.94
C THR A 127 -4.41 0.99 17.22
N ASN A 128 -5.48 0.19 17.15
CA ASN A 128 -6.84 0.68 17.39
C ASN A 128 -7.03 1.13 18.84
N GLU A 129 -6.43 0.43 19.80
CA GLU A 129 -6.42 0.83 21.21
C GLU A 129 -5.74 2.20 21.40
N VAL A 130 -4.55 2.37 20.79
CA VAL A 130 -3.74 3.58 20.95
C VAL A 130 -4.38 4.78 20.27
N PHE A 131 -4.80 4.66 19.01
CA PHE A 131 -5.40 5.77 18.27
C PHE A 131 -6.80 6.11 18.80
N GLY A 132 -7.56 5.14 19.31
CA GLY A 132 -8.88 5.39 19.90
C GLY A 132 -8.85 6.10 21.26
N ASN A 133 -7.72 6.07 21.97
CA ASN A 133 -7.58 6.64 23.32
C ASN A 133 -6.28 7.46 23.50
N PHE A 134 -5.74 8.04 22.44
CA PHE A 134 -4.41 8.65 22.45
C PHE A 134 -4.27 9.78 23.48
N GLU A 135 -5.37 10.48 23.80
CA GLU A 135 -5.40 11.56 24.81
C GLU A 135 -5.17 11.09 26.25
N ALA A 136 -5.42 9.82 26.56
CA ALA A 136 -5.23 9.26 27.91
C ALA A 136 -3.88 8.53 28.09
N LEU A 137 -3.20 8.17 26.99
CA LEU A 137 -2.02 7.30 27.02
C LEU A 137 -0.69 8.05 27.06
N PRO A 138 0.37 7.55 27.71
CA PRO A 138 1.68 8.21 27.65
C PRO A 138 2.27 8.15 26.23
N ALA A 139 3.17 9.08 25.91
CA ALA A 139 3.76 9.21 24.57
C ALA A 139 4.53 7.95 24.11
N SER A 140 5.06 7.17 25.05
CA SER A 140 5.66 5.86 24.77
C SER A 140 4.68 4.87 24.14
N SER A 141 3.40 4.91 24.57
CA SER A 141 2.32 4.09 24.00
C SER A 141 1.92 4.59 22.62
N LEU A 142 1.88 5.92 22.42
CA LEU A 142 1.62 6.54 21.11
C LEU A 142 2.70 6.15 20.10
N MET A 143 3.97 6.19 20.50
CA MET A 143 5.10 5.77 19.65
C MET A 143 4.99 4.30 19.25
N LEU A 144 4.65 3.42 20.21
CA LEU A 144 4.44 2.00 19.96
C LEU A 144 3.25 1.75 19.00
N GLY A 145 2.11 2.39 19.24
CA GLY A 145 0.93 2.26 18.40
C GLY A 145 1.15 2.82 16.99
N LEU A 146 1.91 3.91 16.85
CA LEU A 146 2.31 4.46 15.55
C LEU A 146 3.28 3.54 14.81
N PHE A 147 4.23 2.95 15.51
CA PHE A 147 5.12 1.93 14.94
C PHE A 147 4.29 0.74 14.43
N PHE A 148 3.36 0.23 15.24
CA PHE A 148 2.51 -0.90 14.85
C PHE A 148 1.60 -0.54 13.68
N TYR A 149 1.06 0.68 13.65
CA TYR A 149 0.24 1.14 12.53
C TYR A 149 1.02 1.21 11.23
N THR A 150 2.26 1.70 11.29
CA THR A 150 3.16 1.79 10.14
C THR A 150 3.45 0.39 9.56
N ILE A 151 3.61 -0.61 10.43
CA ILE A 151 3.76 -1.99 9.98
C ILE A 151 2.43 -2.59 9.52
N GLN A 152 1.31 -2.30 10.20
CA GLN A 152 -0.03 -2.75 9.84
C GLN A 152 -0.36 -2.34 8.41
N ILE A 153 -0.29 -1.05 8.08
CA ILE A 153 -0.66 -0.55 6.76
C ILE A 153 0.19 -1.17 5.65
N TYR A 154 1.48 -1.41 5.92
CA TYR A 154 2.36 -2.11 4.98
C TYR A 154 2.00 -3.59 4.84
N ALA A 155 1.92 -4.33 5.95
CA ALA A 155 1.73 -5.77 5.94
C ALA A 155 0.34 -6.16 5.43
N ASP A 156 -0.68 -5.34 5.73
CA ASP A 156 -2.03 -5.53 5.24
C ASP A 156 -2.09 -5.41 3.72
N PHE A 157 -1.63 -4.26 3.21
CA PHE A 157 -1.75 -3.94 1.80
C PHE A 157 -0.78 -4.74 0.92
N SER A 158 0.46 -4.91 1.38
CA SER A 158 1.42 -5.77 0.67
C SER A 158 1.06 -7.25 0.78
N GLY A 159 0.42 -7.68 1.88
CA GLY A 159 -0.10 -9.04 2.03
C GLY A 159 -1.22 -9.33 1.04
N TYR A 160 -2.20 -8.42 0.93
CA TYR A 160 -3.23 -8.48 -0.10
C TYR A 160 -2.63 -8.51 -1.51
N SER A 161 -1.68 -7.61 -1.80
CA SER A 161 -1.04 -7.54 -3.11
C SER A 161 -0.30 -8.84 -3.47
N ASP A 162 0.39 -9.47 -2.51
CA ASP A 162 1.06 -10.75 -2.74
C ASP A 162 0.06 -11.88 -3.02
N MET A 163 -1.07 -11.93 -2.31
CA MET A 163 -2.13 -12.89 -2.61
C MET A 163 -2.71 -12.65 -4.02
N ALA A 164 -2.99 -11.40 -4.38
CA ALA A 164 -3.49 -11.02 -5.71
C ALA A 164 -2.54 -11.47 -6.84
N ILE A 165 -1.24 -11.20 -6.69
CA ILE A 165 -0.21 -11.60 -7.67
C ILE A 165 -0.11 -13.13 -7.74
N GLY A 166 -0.10 -13.81 -6.58
CA GLY A 166 -0.04 -15.26 -6.54
C GLY A 166 -1.26 -15.91 -7.20
N PHE A 167 -2.48 -15.42 -6.95
CA PHE A 167 -3.69 -15.90 -7.62
C PHE A 167 -3.66 -15.65 -9.13
N ALA A 168 -3.22 -14.47 -9.57
CA ALA A 168 -3.04 -14.19 -11.00
C ALA A 168 -2.07 -15.19 -11.64
N ARG A 169 -0.96 -15.51 -10.96
CA ARG A 169 0.04 -16.47 -11.42
C ARG A 169 -0.54 -17.90 -11.51
N LEU A 170 -1.43 -18.31 -10.59
CA LEU A 170 -2.12 -19.61 -10.66
C LEU A 170 -2.97 -19.77 -11.93
N ILE A 171 -3.60 -18.68 -12.38
CA ILE A 171 -4.45 -18.68 -13.58
C ILE A 171 -3.71 -18.25 -14.85
N GLY A 172 -2.36 -18.18 -14.79
CA GLY A 172 -1.50 -17.94 -15.95
C GLY A 172 -1.30 -16.47 -16.32
N PHE A 173 -1.58 -15.53 -15.40
CA PHE A 173 -1.37 -14.10 -15.60
C PHE A 173 -0.18 -13.59 -14.79
N ASN A 174 0.62 -12.73 -15.42
CA ASN A 174 1.65 -11.95 -14.76
C ASN A 174 1.18 -10.50 -14.63
N ILE A 175 1.00 -10.07 -13.38
CA ILE A 175 0.62 -8.70 -13.03
C ILE A 175 1.76 -7.94 -12.36
N THR A 176 1.65 -6.62 -12.36
CA THR A 176 2.63 -5.74 -11.74
C THR A 176 2.70 -5.95 -10.22
N LYS A 177 3.88 -5.74 -9.63
CA LYS A 177 4.02 -5.72 -8.17
C LYS A 177 3.63 -4.36 -7.61
N ASN A 178 3.03 -4.34 -6.42
CA ASN A 178 2.68 -3.10 -5.72
C ASN A 178 3.72 -2.69 -4.67
N PHE A 179 4.46 -3.64 -4.10
CA PHE A 179 5.43 -3.38 -3.04
C PHE A 179 6.77 -4.05 -3.35
N ASP A 180 7.86 -3.34 -3.06
CA ASP A 180 9.23 -3.82 -3.27
C ASP A 180 10.12 -3.46 -2.08
N PHE A 181 9.79 -4.00 -0.91
CA PHE A 181 10.50 -3.79 0.35
C PHE A 181 10.74 -2.30 0.65
N PRO A 182 9.66 -1.48 0.74
CA PRO A 182 9.74 -0.03 0.79
C PRO A 182 10.47 0.51 2.02
N PHE A 183 10.45 -0.20 3.15
CA PHE A 183 11.16 0.20 4.36
C PHE A 183 12.69 0.01 4.28
N PHE A 184 13.20 -0.57 3.19
CA PHE A 184 14.63 -0.61 2.89
C PHE A 184 15.10 0.54 1.98
N SER A 185 14.26 1.55 1.77
CA SER A 185 14.58 2.71 0.94
C SER A 185 15.54 3.67 1.63
N GLN A 186 16.47 4.26 0.88
CA GLN A 186 17.46 5.20 1.40
C GLN A 186 17.12 6.68 1.17
N ASN A 187 15.96 6.96 0.55
CA ASN A 187 15.38 8.30 0.43
C ASN A 187 13.89 8.19 0.07
N ILE A 188 13.17 9.32 0.14
CA ILE A 188 11.71 9.33 -0.09
C ILE A 188 11.32 9.01 -1.55
N ALA A 189 12.15 9.34 -2.53
CA ALA A 189 11.87 9.00 -3.93
C ALA A 189 11.95 7.49 -4.15
N GLU A 190 12.96 6.83 -3.55
CA GLU A 190 13.08 5.38 -3.55
C GLU A 190 11.92 4.70 -2.80
N PHE A 191 11.43 5.29 -1.70
CA PHE A 191 10.27 4.79 -0.97
C PHE A 191 9.02 4.72 -1.84
N TRP A 192 8.66 5.80 -2.52
CA TRP A 192 7.49 5.81 -3.41
C TRP A 192 7.68 4.99 -4.68
N GLN A 193 8.91 4.75 -5.12
CA GLN A 193 9.20 3.77 -6.19
C GLN A 193 9.03 2.31 -5.74
N ARG A 194 8.83 2.06 -4.45
CA ARG A 194 8.69 0.72 -3.85
C ARG A 194 7.38 0.55 -3.07
N TRP A 195 6.60 1.62 -2.89
CA TRP A 195 5.34 1.65 -2.18
C TRP A 195 4.21 1.92 -3.16
N HIS A 196 3.19 1.05 -3.19
CA HIS A 196 2.04 1.14 -4.10
C HIS A 196 2.43 1.49 -5.55
N ILE A 197 3.39 0.74 -6.08
CA ILE A 197 4.09 0.99 -7.35
C ILE A 197 3.12 1.18 -8.53
N SER A 198 2.02 0.42 -8.58
CA SER A 198 1.06 0.56 -9.69
C SER A 198 0.38 1.94 -9.69
N LEU A 199 0.03 2.47 -8.50
CA LEU A 199 -0.55 3.80 -8.37
C LEU A 199 0.50 4.88 -8.63
N THR A 200 1.68 4.75 -8.04
CA THR A 200 2.75 5.73 -8.24
C THR A 200 3.16 5.81 -9.71
N SER A 201 3.29 4.68 -10.41
CA SER A 201 3.59 4.68 -11.85
C SER A 201 2.43 5.28 -12.66
N TRP A 202 1.18 5.03 -12.28
CA TRP A 202 0.01 5.68 -12.89
C TRP A 202 0.07 7.19 -12.81
N LEU A 203 0.24 7.72 -11.62
CA LEU A 203 0.29 9.15 -11.43
C LEU A 203 1.54 9.74 -12.07
N THR A 204 2.66 9.01 -12.07
CA THR A 204 3.88 9.40 -12.79
C THR A 204 3.61 9.60 -14.29
N ASP A 205 2.92 8.66 -14.95
CA ASP A 205 2.76 8.65 -16.40
C ASP A 205 1.64 9.59 -16.91
N TYR A 206 0.55 9.75 -16.15
CA TYR A 206 -0.62 10.50 -16.59
C TYR A 206 -0.79 11.86 -15.93
N VAL A 207 -0.09 12.14 -14.82
CA VAL A 207 -0.21 13.40 -14.08
C VAL A 207 1.14 14.11 -13.98
N PHE A 208 2.09 13.52 -13.27
CA PHE A 208 3.37 14.17 -12.98
C PHE A 208 4.20 14.44 -14.24
N THR A 209 4.37 13.46 -15.14
CA THR A 209 5.17 13.65 -16.36
C THR A 209 4.63 14.77 -17.24
N PRO A 210 3.33 14.80 -17.61
CA PRO A 210 2.75 15.93 -18.34
C PRO A 210 2.96 17.29 -17.66
N LEU A 211 2.71 17.39 -16.34
CA LEU A 211 2.92 18.63 -15.59
C LEU A 211 4.39 19.04 -15.53
N SER A 212 5.30 18.09 -15.35
CA SER A 212 6.74 18.35 -15.32
C SER A 212 7.26 18.85 -16.66
N ILE A 213 6.67 18.41 -17.78
CA ILE A 213 6.97 18.93 -19.12
C ILE A 213 6.40 20.35 -19.27
N GLN A 214 5.15 20.56 -18.87
CA GLN A 214 4.49 21.87 -18.94
C GLN A 214 5.21 22.94 -18.11
N PHE A 215 5.75 22.58 -16.94
CA PHE A 215 6.46 23.50 -16.05
C PHE A 215 7.97 23.50 -16.21
N ARG A 216 8.51 22.89 -17.28
CA ARG A 216 9.95 22.71 -17.47
C ARG A 216 10.73 24.03 -17.42
N ASP A 217 10.18 25.10 -17.97
CA ASP A 217 10.84 26.39 -18.07
C ASP A 217 11.00 27.10 -16.70
N LEU A 218 10.31 26.61 -15.67
CA LEU A 218 10.44 27.08 -14.28
C LEU A 218 11.54 26.34 -13.49
N GLY A 219 12.26 25.40 -14.12
CA GLY A 219 13.35 24.63 -13.50
C GLY A 219 12.93 23.91 -12.21
N ASN A 220 13.70 24.09 -11.14
CA ASN A 220 13.40 23.45 -9.84
C ASN A 220 12.02 23.85 -9.28
N ARG A 221 11.54 25.08 -9.54
CA ARG A 221 10.22 25.52 -9.06
C ARG A 221 9.11 24.75 -9.77
N GLY A 222 9.25 24.55 -11.08
CA GLY A 222 8.29 23.77 -11.88
C GLY A 222 8.23 22.31 -11.44
N LEU A 223 9.39 21.71 -11.17
CA LEU A 223 9.47 20.33 -10.66
C LEU A 223 8.81 20.19 -9.28
N ILE A 224 9.04 21.13 -8.36
CA ILE A 224 8.38 21.16 -7.05
C ILE A 224 6.87 21.26 -7.25
N LEU A 225 6.38 22.18 -8.09
CA LEU A 225 4.96 22.36 -8.36
C LEU A 225 4.30 21.09 -8.91
N ALA A 226 4.93 20.44 -9.90
CA ALA A 226 4.45 19.19 -10.47
C ALA A 226 4.34 18.07 -9.41
N ILE A 227 5.33 17.95 -8.52
CA ILE A 227 5.33 16.95 -7.44
C ILE A 227 4.25 17.28 -6.40
N MET A 228 4.11 18.53 -6.00
CA MET A 228 3.10 18.96 -5.04
C MET A 228 1.68 18.69 -5.57
N ILE A 229 1.41 19.03 -6.83
CA ILE A 229 0.11 18.74 -7.47
C ILE A 229 -0.12 17.23 -7.55
N ASN A 230 0.90 16.46 -7.94
CA ASN A 230 0.79 15.01 -8.03
C ASN A 230 0.44 14.37 -6.67
N PHE A 231 1.12 14.77 -5.59
CA PHE A 231 0.81 14.25 -4.24
C PHE A 231 -0.48 14.80 -3.66
N LEU A 232 -0.90 16.01 -4.01
CA LEU A 232 -2.22 16.53 -3.66
C LEU A 232 -3.32 15.65 -4.27
N ILE A 233 -3.16 15.25 -5.53
CA ILE A 233 -4.08 14.31 -6.21
C ILE A 233 -4.06 12.94 -5.53
N ILE A 234 -2.90 12.45 -5.07
CA ILE A 234 -2.83 11.23 -4.24
C ILE A 234 -3.66 11.37 -2.97
N GLY A 235 -3.50 12.48 -2.25
CA GLY A 235 -4.25 12.76 -1.04
C GLY A 235 -5.76 12.77 -1.28
N ILE A 236 -6.22 13.58 -2.23
CA ILE A 236 -7.65 13.67 -2.59
C ILE A 236 -8.21 12.31 -3.05
N TRP A 237 -7.38 11.52 -3.74
CA TRP A 237 -7.78 10.18 -4.16
C TRP A 237 -8.06 9.25 -2.97
N HIS A 238 -7.35 9.40 -1.86
CA HIS A 238 -7.56 8.56 -0.67
C HIS A 238 -8.88 8.86 0.07
N GLY A 239 -9.39 10.10 0.05
CA GLY A 239 -10.69 10.39 0.66
C GLY A 239 -11.00 11.89 0.76
N ALA A 240 -12.23 12.22 1.19
CA ALA A 240 -12.70 13.61 1.32
C ALA A 240 -12.14 14.33 2.57
N ASN A 241 -11.55 13.60 3.51
CA ASN A 241 -11.04 14.18 4.75
C ASN A 241 -9.81 15.07 4.47
N TRP A 242 -9.78 16.25 5.11
CA TRP A 242 -8.66 17.19 5.01
C TRP A 242 -7.32 16.61 5.49
N THR A 243 -7.36 15.57 6.34
CA THR A 243 -6.17 14.82 6.71
C THR A 243 -5.45 14.24 5.50
N PHE A 244 -6.16 13.74 4.48
CA PHE A 244 -5.53 13.21 3.27
C PHE A 244 -4.92 14.29 2.38
N VAL A 245 -5.51 15.48 2.32
CA VAL A 245 -4.90 16.64 1.64
C VAL A 245 -3.57 17.00 2.31
N LEU A 246 -3.56 17.09 3.65
CA LEU A 246 -2.36 17.37 4.42
C LEU A 246 -1.30 16.28 4.26
N PHE A 247 -1.70 15.00 4.23
CA PHE A 247 -0.83 13.86 3.92
C PHE A 247 -0.15 14.03 2.56
N GLY A 248 -0.91 14.36 1.51
CA GLY A 248 -0.38 14.63 0.18
C GLY A 248 0.64 15.77 0.19
N LEU A 249 0.29 16.92 0.76
CA LEU A 249 1.19 18.07 0.85
C LEU A 249 2.50 17.75 1.60
N LEU A 250 2.40 17.01 2.71
CA LEU A 250 3.56 16.59 3.49
C LEU A 250 4.51 15.70 2.66
N HIS A 251 3.97 14.68 1.98
CA HIS A 251 4.78 13.79 1.14
C HIS A 251 5.37 14.50 -0.09
N GLY A 252 4.66 15.46 -0.67
CA GLY A 252 5.21 16.35 -1.70
C GLY A 252 6.38 17.18 -1.17
N ALA A 253 6.24 17.75 0.02
CA ALA A 253 7.28 18.56 0.66
C ALA A 253 8.56 17.75 0.96
N TYR A 254 8.45 16.44 1.24
CA TYR A 254 9.59 15.56 1.44
C TYR A 254 10.53 15.46 0.23
N TYR A 255 10.07 15.76 -0.99
CA TYR A 255 10.92 15.77 -2.18
C TYR A 255 11.76 17.04 -2.32
N ILE A 256 11.38 18.16 -1.68
CA ILE A 256 12.07 19.45 -1.82
C ILE A 256 13.57 19.35 -1.53
N PRO A 257 14.03 18.72 -0.42
CA PRO A 257 15.46 18.58 -0.16
C PRO A 257 16.20 17.73 -1.21
N LEU A 258 15.52 16.76 -1.85
CA LEU A 258 16.12 15.95 -2.92
C LEU A 258 16.30 16.75 -4.21
N ILE A 259 15.33 17.62 -4.53
CA ILE A 259 15.35 18.50 -5.71
C ILE A 259 16.46 19.53 -5.56
N LEU A 260 16.48 20.27 -4.44
CA LEU A 260 17.47 21.33 -4.19
C LEU A 260 18.91 20.80 -4.16
N ARG A 261 19.10 19.53 -3.78
CA ARG A 261 20.42 18.86 -3.78
C ARG A 261 20.78 18.21 -5.12
N GLY A 262 19.92 18.29 -6.14
CA GLY A 262 20.12 17.63 -7.44
C GLY A 262 20.22 16.10 -7.34
N LYS A 263 19.53 15.50 -6.36
CA LYS A 263 19.60 14.06 -6.05
C LYS A 263 18.35 13.27 -6.46
N ILE A 264 17.27 13.95 -6.88
CA ILE A 264 16.00 13.30 -7.20
C ILE A 264 16.10 12.18 -8.24
N PHE A 265 16.92 12.36 -9.29
CA PHE A 265 17.12 11.36 -10.35
C PHE A 265 18.38 10.49 -10.14
N LYS A 266 19.10 10.63 -9.03
CA LYS A 266 20.32 9.85 -8.77
C LYS A 266 19.95 8.49 -8.18
N LYS A 267 20.26 7.42 -8.92
CA LYS A 267 20.13 6.04 -8.42
C LYS A 267 21.05 5.84 -7.22
N LYS A 268 20.49 5.35 -6.10
CA LYS A 268 21.26 4.90 -4.93
C LYS A 268 21.87 3.53 -5.19
N LYS A 269 22.94 3.21 -4.46
CA LYS A 269 23.55 1.87 -4.50
C LYS A 269 22.52 0.85 -4.03
N SER A 270 22.33 -0.19 -4.84
CA SER A 270 21.41 -1.29 -4.54
C SER A 270 21.83 -2.02 -3.27
N LEU A 271 20.86 -2.36 -2.44
CA LEU A 271 21.06 -3.23 -1.27
C LEU A 271 21.04 -4.72 -1.64
N LYS A 272 20.71 -5.07 -2.90
CA LYS A 272 20.62 -6.46 -3.35
C LYS A 272 21.95 -7.19 -3.13
N GLY A 273 21.86 -8.40 -2.58
CA GLY A 273 23.02 -9.25 -2.26
C GLY A 273 23.81 -8.87 -0.99
N LYS A 274 23.54 -7.74 -0.35
CA LYS A 274 24.20 -7.38 0.92
C LYS A 274 23.57 -8.09 2.11
N LEU A 275 24.39 -8.68 2.97
CA LEU A 275 23.95 -9.28 4.24
C LEU A 275 23.68 -8.21 5.31
N VAL A 276 24.50 -7.16 5.38
CA VAL A 276 24.39 -6.09 6.38
C VAL A 276 24.49 -4.73 5.67
N PRO A 277 23.62 -3.75 5.98
CA PRO A 277 23.76 -2.40 5.45
C PRO A 277 24.94 -1.68 6.09
N SER A 278 25.60 -0.79 5.35
CA SER A 278 26.53 0.17 5.96
C SER A 278 25.80 1.11 6.92
N PHE A 279 26.52 1.72 7.85
CA PHE A 279 25.93 2.68 8.79
C PHE A 279 25.16 3.81 8.09
N THR A 280 25.70 4.32 6.97
CA THR A 280 25.02 5.35 6.16
C THR A 280 23.71 4.83 5.54
N GLU A 281 23.70 3.60 5.04
CA GLU A 281 22.49 2.98 4.46
C GLU A 281 21.44 2.77 5.55
N PHE A 282 21.82 2.20 6.69
CA PHE A 282 20.95 1.99 7.84
C PHE A 282 20.34 3.31 8.36
N ARG A 283 21.17 4.34 8.56
CA ARG A 283 20.70 5.68 8.98
C ARG A 283 19.70 6.27 7.98
N ASN A 284 19.93 6.11 6.68
CA ASN A 284 19.00 6.59 5.66
C ASN A 284 17.66 5.82 5.71
N MET A 285 17.71 4.49 5.87
CA MET A 285 16.51 3.65 6.00
C MET A 285 15.67 4.06 7.21
N VAL A 286 16.31 4.20 8.38
CA VAL A 286 15.63 4.67 9.59
C VAL A 286 15.04 6.07 9.38
N GLY A 287 15.78 6.99 8.75
CA GLY A 287 15.26 8.33 8.45
C GLY A 287 14.01 8.31 7.56
N VAL A 288 14.00 7.49 6.51
CA VAL A 288 12.82 7.34 5.63
C VAL A 288 11.66 6.67 6.36
N PHE A 289 11.93 5.65 7.17
CA PHE A 289 10.92 4.98 7.98
C PHE A 289 10.25 5.96 8.95
N LEU A 290 11.03 6.79 9.66
CA LEU A 290 10.50 7.84 10.54
C LEU A 290 9.69 8.89 9.78
N MET A 291 10.12 9.29 8.57
CA MET A 291 9.32 10.19 7.72
C MET A 291 7.97 9.56 7.33
N ALA A 292 7.95 8.25 7.04
CA ALA A 292 6.71 7.53 6.76
C ALA A 292 5.81 7.47 8.01
N MET A 293 6.37 7.20 9.20
CA MET A 293 5.61 7.22 10.47
C MET A 293 4.94 8.57 10.69
N VAL A 294 5.64 9.69 10.45
CA VAL A 294 5.03 11.03 10.54
C VAL A 294 3.84 11.14 9.59
N GLY A 295 4.02 10.83 8.30
CA GLY A 295 2.90 10.83 7.34
C GLY A 295 1.71 9.98 7.79
N PHE A 296 1.98 8.80 8.35
CA PHE A 296 0.93 7.87 8.77
C PHE A 296 0.13 8.31 9.99
N VAL A 297 0.62 9.21 10.86
CA VAL A 297 -0.24 9.83 11.89
C VAL A 297 -1.40 10.58 11.22
N ILE A 298 -1.08 11.41 10.22
CA ILE A 298 -2.07 12.20 9.49
C ILE A 298 -3.03 11.28 8.73
N PHE A 299 -2.49 10.24 8.11
CA PHE A 299 -3.30 9.26 7.37
C PHE A 299 -4.29 8.50 8.28
N ARG A 300 -3.99 8.31 9.56
CA ARG A 300 -4.84 7.57 10.50
C ARG A 300 -5.81 8.44 11.28
N ALA A 301 -5.46 9.70 11.54
CA ALA A 301 -6.24 10.57 12.41
C ALA A 301 -7.64 10.86 11.83
N ASP A 302 -8.62 10.99 12.72
CA ASP A 302 -10.01 11.26 12.33
C ASP A 302 -10.17 12.69 11.78
N ASN A 303 -9.35 13.63 12.24
CA ASN A 303 -9.30 14.99 11.74
C ASN A 303 -7.91 15.63 11.96
N ILE A 304 -7.74 16.85 11.43
CA ILE A 304 -6.48 17.60 11.54
C ILE A 304 -6.13 17.93 13.01
N SER A 305 -7.11 18.27 13.83
CA SER A 305 -6.89 18.59 15.25
C SER A 305 -6.30 17.39 15.98
N ASP A 306 -6.88 16.21 15.78
CA ASP A 306 -6.40 14.98 16.41
C ASP A 306 -4.98 14.63 15.97
N ALA A 307 -4.66 14.82 14.68
CA ALA A 307 -3.30 14.62 14.18
C ALA A 307 -2.28 15.53 14.90
N PHE A 308 -2.59 16.82 15.06
CA PHE A 308 -1.71 17.77 15.74
C PHE A 308 -1.64 17.52 17.26
N SER A 309 -2.75 17.16 17.90
CA SER A 309 -2.78 16.74 19.31
C SER A 309 -1.91 15.50 19.52
N PHE A 310 -1.98 14.51 18.62
CA PHE A 310 -1.14 13.32 18.65
C PHE A 310 0.35 13.67 18.57
N TYR A 311 0.75 14.56 17.65
CA TYR A 311 2.13 15.05 17.56
C TYR A 311 2.59 15.80 18.81
N GLY A 312 1.76 16.72 19.32
CA GLY A 312 2.07 17.47 20.54
C GLY A 312 2.31 16.55 21.74
N LYS A 313 1.56 15.46 21.82
CA LYS A 313 1.73 14.48 22.88
C LYS A 313 2.97 13.59 22.70
N LEU A 314 3.27 13.18 21.47
CA LEU A 314 4.46 12.38 21.15
C LEU A 314 5.79 13.00 21.63
N VAL A 315 5.88 14.33 21.68
CA VAL A 315 7.08 15.06 22.12
C VAL A 315 7.16 15.29 23.63
N SER A 316 6.20 14.79 24.41
CA SER A 316 6.21 14.93 25.88
C SER A 316 7.24 14.02 26.57
N THR A 317 7.63 14.37 27.80
CA THR A 317 8.58 13.59 28.61
C THR A 317 8.09 12.17 28.94
N SER A 318 6.78 11.93 28.85
CA SER A 318 6.18 10.60 28.99
C SER A 318 6.60 9.61 27.90
N LEU A 319 7.40 10.03 26.91
CA LEU A 319 8.02 9.15 25.92
C LEU A 319 8.99 8.14 26.56
N PHE A 320 9.60 8.50 27.68
CA PHE A 320 10.55 7.66 28.40
C PHE A 320 9.89 6.79 29.49
N SER A 321 8.57 6.85 29.64
CA SER A 321 7.85 5.93 30.53
C SER A 321 7.56 4.60 29.84
N LEU A 322 7.25 3.56 30.62
CA LEU A 322 6.84 2.27 30.05
C LEU A 322 5.51 2.42 29.29
N PRO A 323 5.40 1.88 28.06
CA PRO A 323 4.15 1.87 27.32
C PRO A 323 3.02 1.16 28.09
N VAL A 324 1.83 1.74 28.03
CA VAL A 324 0.59 1.17 28.55
C VAL A 324 -0.16 0.56 27.37
N VAL A 325 -0.29 -0.76 27.39
CA VAL A 325 -1.04 -1.54 26.40
C VAL A 325 -1.82 -2.61 27.15
N THR A 326 -3.10 -2.78 26.80
CA THR A 326 -4.01 -3.71 27.48
C THR A 326 -3.52 -5.15 27.39
N ASN A 327 -3.13 -5.62 26.20
CA ASN A 327 -2.59 -6.97 25.98
C ASN A 327 -1.08 -6.96 25.75
N LYS A 328 -0.30 -6.88 26.84
CA LYS A 328 1.18 -6.84 26.77
C LYS A 328 1.78 -8.09 26.11
N SER A 329 1.30 -9.29 26.45
CA SER A 329 1.77 -10.54 25.84
C SER A 329 1.51 -10.58 24.33
N GLY A 330 0.34 -10.12 23.90
CA GLY A 330 0.00 -9.98 22.48
C GLY A 330 0.96 -9.03 21.78
N ALA A 331 1.22 -7.85 22.35
CA ALA A 331 2.15 -6.87 21.78
C ALA A 331 3.58 -7.42 21.63
N ILE A 332 4.07 -8.21 22.60
CA ILE A 332 5.38 -8.86 22.52
C ILE A 332 5.42 -9.90 21.39
N ILE A 333 4.38 -10.74 21.29
CA ILE A 333 4.27 -11.74 20.21
C ILE A 333 4.20 -11.05 18.84
N THR A 334 3.42 -9.97 18.71
CA THR A 334 3.38 -9.15 17.49
C THR A 334 4.76 -8.61 17.13
N MET A 335 5.52 -8.11 18.11
CA MET A 335 6.89 -7.64 17.87
C MET A 335 7.80 -8.76 17.33
N LEU A 336 7.66 -9.99 17.84
CA LEU A 336 8.39 -11.14 17.31
C LEU A 336 8.03 -11.41 15.84
N PHE A 337 6.74 -11.34 15.48
CA PHE A 337 6.31 -11.50 14.09
C PHE A 337 6.86 -10.39 13.18
N ILE A 338 6.93 -9.14 13.66
CA ILE A 338 7.54 -8.02 12.94
C ILE A 338 9.04 -8.27 12.72
N ILE A 339 9.75 -8.79 13.73
CA ILE A 339 11.17 -9.14 13.59
C ILE A 339 11.35 -10.25 12.54
N VAL A 340 10.54 -11.31 12.60
CA VAL A 340 10.56 -12.39 11.60
C VAL A 340 10.26 -11.85 10.21
N LEU A 341 9.25 -10.97 10.06
CA LEU A 341 8.89 -10.31 8.82
C LEU A 341 10.11 -9.60 8.21
N PHE A 342 10.73 -8.69 8.97
CA PHE A 342 11.86 -7.91 8.47
C PHE A 342 13.10 -8.76 8.17
N ILE A 343 13.38 -9.81 8.95
CA ILE A 343 14.49 -10.73 8.66
C ILE A 343 14.25 -11.45 7.33
N VAL A 344 13.06 -12.03 7.14
CA VAL A 344 12.72 -12.77 5.92
C VAL A 344 12.71 -11.85 4.71
N GLU A 345 12.13 -10.65 4.82
CA GLU A 345 12.16 -9.64 3.77
C GLU A 345 13.58 -9.16 3.44
N TRP A 346 14.42 -8.94 4.46
CA TRP A 346 15.80 -8.53 4.25
C TRP A 346 16.61 -9.60 3.51
N LEU A 347 16.42 -10.87 3.87
CA LEU A 347 17.04 -11.99 3.19
C LEU A 347 16.50 -12.17 1.76
N GLY A 348 15.21 -11.90 1.55
CA GLY A 348 14.50 -12.04 0.28
C GLY A 348 14.55 -10.83 -0.66
N LYS A 349 15.13 -9.69 -0.26
CA LYS A 349 15.08 -8.41 -1.00
C LYS A 349 15.64 -8.42 -2.42
N SER A 350 16.37 -9.46 -2.80
CA SER A 350 16.89 -9.66 -4.16
C SER A 350 15.87 -10.34 -5.10
N ASN A 351 14.88 -11.02 -4.53
CA ASN A 351 13.84 -11.79 -5.23
C ASN A 351 12.64 -10.90 -5.57
N GLU A 352 11.64 -11.47 -6.25
CA GLU A 352 10.37 -10.77 -6.53
C GLU A 352 9.51 -10.56 -5.28
N TYR A 353 9.57 -11.51 -4.34
CA TYR A 353 8.91 -11.48 -3.04
C TYR A 353 9.76 -12.25 -2.01
N ALA A 354 9.46 -12.09 -0.72
CA ALA A 354 10.39 -12.42 0.36
C ALA A 354 10.85 -13.89 0.39
N ILE A 355 9.96 -14.83 0.07
CA ILE A 355 10.26 -16.28 0.08
C ILE A 355 10.37 -16.89 -1.32
N GLY A 356 10.60 -16.08 -2.35
CA GLY A 356 10.61 -16.52 -3.75
C GLY A 356 11.70 -17.55 -4.11
N ASP A 357 12.83 -17.53 -3.40
CA ASP A 357 13.94 -18.45 -3.62
C ASP A 357 13.95 -19.67 -2.68
N ILE A 358 12.94 -19.82 -1.80
CA ILE A 358 12.92 -20.87 -0.78
C ILE A 358 13.08 -22.28 -1.38
N GLY A 359 12.56 -22.47 -2.60
CA GLY A 359 12.66 -23.71 -3.36
C GLY A 359 14.08 -24.06 -3.83
N LYS A 360 14.93 -23.05 -4.03
CA LYS A 360 16.33 -23.17 -4.45
C LYS A 360 17.29 -23.16 -3.26
N ARG A 361 16.92 -22.44 -2.19
CA ARG A 361 17.78 -22.18 -1.04
C ARG A 361 17.79 -23.31 0.00
N PHE A 362 16.69 -24.03 0.17
CA PHE A 362 16.54 -25.04 1.21
C PHE A 362 16.25 -26.43 0.64
N SER A 363 16.75 -27.46 1.33
CA SER A 363 16.44 -28.85 1.01
C SER A 363 14.94 -29.14 1.18
N LYS A 364 14.44 -30.18 0.49
CA LYS A 364 13.00 -30.52 0.49
C LYS A 364 12.41 -30.67 1.91
N PRO A 365 13.03 -31.38 2.88
CA PRO A 365 12.48 -31.50 4.23
C PRO A 365 12.38 -30.15 4.95
N VAL A 366 13.44 -29.32 4.89
CA VAL A 366 13.48 -28.02 5.54
C VAL A 366 12.43 -27.08 4.95
N ARG A 367 12.30 -27.08 3.61
CA ARG A 367 11.30 -26.28 2.90
C ARG A 367 9.87 -26.61 3.33
N TRP A 368 9.53 -27.91 3.42
CA TRP A 368 8.21 -28.33 3.91
C TRP A 368 8.00 -27.97 5.37
N GLY A 369 9.04 -28.11 6.22
CA GLY A 369 8.99 -27.64 7.61
C GLY A 369 8.66 -26.15 7.71
N ILE A 370 9.26 -25.31 6.87
CA ILE A 370 8.94 -23.87 6.83
C ILE A 370 7.49 -23.63 6.39
N TYR A 371 6.99 -24.35 5.38
CA TYR A 371 5.59 -24.21 4.97
C TYR A 371 4.61 -24.61 6.06
N TYR A 372 4.83 -25.77 6.71
CA TYR A 372 3.98 -26.20 7.83
C TYR A 372 4.04 -25.21 8.99
N LEU A 373 5.23 -24.69 9.33
CA LEU A 373 5.38 -23.68 10.37
C LEU A 373 4.59 -22.40 10.05
N LEU A 374 4.68 -21.90 8.81
CA LEU A 374 3.90 -20.73 8.38
C LEU A 374 2.39 -21.00 8.46
N ILE A 375 1.94 -22.14 7.94
CA ILE A 375 0.53 -22.53 7.95
C ILE A 375 0.00 -22.65 9.38
N ILE A 376 0.73 -23.34 10.27
CA ILE A 376 0.38 -23.47 11.69
C ILE A 376 0.33 -22.09 12.33
N THR A 377 1.34 -21.24 12.10
CA THR A 377 1.36 -19.87 12.66
C THR A 377 0.13 -19.07 12.19
N ILE A 378 -0.25 -19.17 10.91
CA ILE A 378 -1.46 -18.53 10.39
C ILE A 378 -2.70 -19.07 11.12
N PHE A 379 -2.85 -20.38 11.28
CA PHE A 379 -4.03 -20.94 11.95
C PHE A 379 -4.15 -20.53 13.43
N PHE A 380 -3.03 -20.48 14.17
CA PHE A 380 -3.04 -20.16 15.60
C PHE A 380 -3.06 -18.66 15.91
N PHE A 381 -2.51 -17.83 15.03
CA PHE A 381 -2.33 -16.39 15.28
C PHE A 381 -3.07 -15.48 14.30
N ALA A 382 -3.89 -16.03 13.39
CA ALA A 382 -4.84 -15.22 12.63
C ALA A 382 -5.77 -14.50 13.61
N ALA A 383 -5.62 -13.18 13.74
CA ALA A 383 -6.50 -12.41 14.60
C ALA A 383 -7.87 -12.30 13.93
N SER A 384 -8.92 -12.80 14.58
CA SER A 384 -10.27 -12.84 14.01
C SER A 384 -10.86 -11.44 13.84
N GLY A 385 -11.44 -11.16 12.66
CA GLY A 385 -12.41 -10.07 12.49
C GLY A 385 -11.87 -8.65 12.31
N LYS A 386 -10.63 -8.48 11.83
CA LYS A 386 -10.12 -7.16 11.44
C LYS A 386 -10.35 -6.91 9.95
N GLU A 387 -11.12 -5.87 9.62
CA GLU A 387 -11.35 -5.45 8.24
C GLU A 387 -10.05 -5.03 7.55
N PHE A 388 -9.97 -5.26 6.24
CA PHE A 388 -8.88 -4.77 5.39
C PHE A 388 -8.76 -3.24 5.52
N ILE A 389 -7.55 -2.73 5.78
CA ILE A 389 -7.33 -1.33 6.17
C ILE A 389 -7.86 -0.34 5.13
N TYR A 390 -7.80 -0.68 3.84
CA TYR A 390 -8.29 0.17 2.77
C TYR A 390 -9.82 0.36 2.80
N PHE A 391 -10.56 -0.54 3.45
CA PHE A 391 -12.01 -0.41 3.63
C PHE A 391 -12.39 0.48 4.82
N GLN A 392 -11.43 0.87 5.66
CA GLN A 392 -11.68 1.72 6.83
C GLN A 392 -11.63 3.22 6.51
N PHE A 393 -11.30 3.59 5.27
CA PHE A 393 -11.15 4.98 4.83
C PHE A 393 -12.28 5.44 3.93
#